data_AF-A0A661RCS1-F1
#
_entry.id   AF-A0A661RCS1-F1
#
_cell.length_a   1.000
_cell.length_b   1.000
_cell.length_c   1.000
_cell.angle_alpha   90.00
_cell.angle_beta   90.00
_cell.angle_gamma   90.00
#
_symmetry.space_group_name_H-M   'P 1'
#
loop_
_entity.id
_entity.type
_entity.pdbx_description
1 polymer ?
#
loop_
_entity_poly.entity_id
_entity_poly.type
_entity_poly.pdbx_seq_one_letter_code
_entity_poly.pdbx_strand_id
1 'polypeptide(L)'
;KYGKQKIHRKPYFRLEFTNGSILYFRPAGAYGDAFRSLHVDRVWVDEGAWLTEKAWKALRQCLTSGGRLRIYSTPNGLRNTTYYRLTTSTQFKIFRWPSWLNPIWSEEREAELLEFYGGRDSAGWQHEVAGEHGKPSYGAFNIEYLNLCRQELLEYQKVVITGDELSGCTTEEETHDRLETLLNLMPQTGMFWIGGDLSYTNDPTELVVFQEMELGDRRILKLVLRVHMEHVAYPHIAQTIALLDRYYTAAGIGVDNGGNGLAVVQELLTLDKYKDLALEGRLRGYDFGGMTKLAVRDGREVRKRTKEFMTSLINGALQRRQIVFPADDLEIEDQFTTHTYTLRDGRVVYSKGNDHVIDAVRCALLAREQANLDQVGEETVSLIPVLTDPVFI
;
A
#
# COMPACT_ATOMS: atom_id res chain seq x y z
N LYS A 1 9.07 -52.88 -13.97
CA LYS A 1 9.64 -51.68 -14.63
C LYS A 1 9.36 -50.47 -13.74
N TYR A 2 10.36 -50.00 -12.98
CA TYR A 2 10.19 -48.80 -12.14
C TYR A 2 10.35 -47.56 -13.02
N GLY A 3 9.27 -46.78 -13.16
CA GLY A 3 9.31 -45.51 -13.89
C GLY A 3 10.22 -44.48 -13.20
N LYS A 4 10.67 -43.46 -13.91
CA LYS A 4 11.33 -42.28 -13.31
C LYS A 4 10.27 -41.23 -12.99
N GLN A 5 10.46 -40.47 -11.91
CA GLN A 5 9.62 -39.31 -11.59
C GLN A 5 9.66 -38.31 -12.74
N LYS A 6 8.53 -37.67 -13.03
CA LYS A 6 8.42 -36.66 -14.09
C LYS A 6 8.11 -35.30 -13.47
N ILE A 7 8.91 -34.30 -13.83
CA ILE A 7 8.69 -32.90 -13.46
C ILE A 7 8.24 -32.17 -14.73
N HIS A 8 7.00 -31.72 -14.75
CA HIS A 8 6.48 -30.88 -15.82
C HIS A 8 6.50 -29.42 -15.39
N ARG A 9 7.16 -28.58 -16.21
CA ARG A 9 7.29 -27.13 -16.01
C ARG A 9 6.63 -26.44 -17.21
N LYS A 10 5.32 -26.15 -17.14
CA LYS A 10 4.58 -25.10 -17.91
C LYS A 10 3.07 -25.37 -17.91
N PRO A 11 2.20 -24.37 -17.68
CA PRO A 11 2.45 -23.07 -17.04
C PRO A 11 2.62 -23.17 -15.51
N TYR A 12 2.37 -24.35 -14.92
CA TYR A 12 2.45 -24.59 -13.48
C TYR A 12 3.28 -25.83 -13.16
N PHE A 13 3.89 -25.88 -11.98
CA PHE A 13 4.66 -27.04 -11.55
C PHE A 13 3.75 -28.24 -11.25
N ARG A 14 4.18 -29.41 -11.72
CA ARG A 14 3.54 -30.70 -11.48
C ARG A 14 4.61 -31.77 -11.24
N LEU A 15 4.46 -32.53 -10.15
CA LEU A 15 5.30 -33.68 -9.83
C LEU A 15 4.47 -34.95 -9.94
N GLU A 16 4.95 -35.93 -10.71
CA GLU A 16 4.32 -37.25 -10.83
C GLU A 16 5.25 -38.32 -10.26
N PHE A 17 4.75 -39.04 -9.27
CA PHE A 17 5.46 -40.10 -8.58
C PHE A 17 5.19 -41.46 -9.23
N THR A 18 6.09 -42.41 -8.99
CA THR A 18 6.05 -43.76 -9.57
C THR A 18 4.89 -44.61 -9.04
N ASN A 19 4.31 -44.23 -7.91
CA ASN A 19 3.12 -44.85 -7.34
C ASN A 19 1.80 -44.26 -7.89
N GLY A 20 1.87 -43.37 -8.88
CA GLY A 20 0.71 -42.71 -9.49
C GLY A 20 0.23 -41.45 -8.78
N SER A 21 0.81 -41.09 -7.62
CA SER A 21 0.49 -39.83 -6.96
C SER A 21 0.97 -38.63 -7.77
N ILE A 22 0.17 -37.57 -7.79
CA ILE A 22 0.48 -36.32 -8.49
C ILE A 22 0.35 -35.14 -7.53
N LEU A 23 1.35 -34.26 -7.51
CA LEU A 23 1.29 -32.97 -6.83
C LEU A 23 1.16 -31.84 -7.85
N TYR A 24 0.24 -30.92 -7.58
CA TYR A 24 0.03 -29.70 -8.35
C TYR A 24 0.38 -28.51 -7.47
N PHE A 25 1.24 -27.62 -7.97
CA PHE A 25 1.52 -26.33 -7.34
C PHE A 25 0.81 -25.27 -8.16
N ARG A 26 -0.04 -24.46 -7.51
CA ARG A 26 -0.88 -23.47 -8.17
C ARG A 26 -0.86 -22.17 -7.37
N PRO A 27 -0.35 -21.06 -7.93
CA PRO A 27 -0.60 -19.76 -7.33
C PRO A 27 -2.09 -19.45 -7.44
N ALA A 28 -2.67 -18.93 -6.37
CA ALA A 28 -4.10 -18.61 -6.35
C ALA A 28 -4.45 -17.47 -7.32
N GLY A 29 -3.61 -16.44 -7.36
CA GLY A 29 -3.93 -15.17 -8.03
C GLY A 29 -5.20 -14.53 -7.46
N ALA A 30 -5.67 -13.46 -8.12
CA ALA A 30 -6.84 -12.71 -7.64
C ALA A 30 -8.16 -13.50 -7.73
N TYR A 31 -8.27 -14.46 -8.65
CA TYR A 31 -9.54 -15.12 -9.02
C TYR A 31 -9.57 -16.64 -8.85
N GLY A 32 -8.43 -17.29 -8.57
CA GLY A 32 -8.35 -18.75 -8.42
C GLY A 32 -8.47 -19.53 -9.73
N ASP A 33 -8.26 -18.90 -10.89
CA ASP A 33 -8.46 -19.55 -12.20
C ASP A 33 -7.55 -20.77 -12.39
N ALA A 34 -6.36 -20.74 -11.80
CA ALA A 34 -5.40 -21.84 -11.78
C ALA A 34 -5.95 -23.12 -11.12
N PHE A 35 -7.02 -23.01 -10.33
CA PHE A 35 -7.65 -24.13 -9.64
C PHE A 35 -8.77 -24.78 -10.46
N ARG A 36 -9.55 -24.01 -11.23
CA ARG A 36 -10.89 -24.39 -11.75
C ARG A 36 -10.99 -25.68 -12.58
N SER A 37 -9.87 -26.23 -13.05
CA SER A 37 -9.81 -27.48 -13.82
C SER A 37 -9.29 -28.69 -13.03
N LEU A 38 -9.02 -28.54 -11.74
CA LEU A 38 -8.43 -29.58 -10.90
C LEU A 38 -9.51 -30.32 -10.11
N HIS A 39 -9.34 -31.64 -10.00
CA HIS A 39 -10.08 -32.49 -9.09
C HIS A 39 -9.08 -33.31 -8.28
N VAL A 40 -8.93 -32.99 -7.00
CA VAL A 40 -7.89 -33.56 -6.13
C VAL A 40 -8.47 -34.07 -4.82
N ASP A 41 -7.88 -35.14 -4.28
CA ASP A 41 -8.28 -35.73 -3.00
C ASP A 41 -7.71 -35.00 -1.78
N ARG A 42 -6.68 -34.19 -1.99
CA ARG A 42 -6.02 -33.41 -0.94
C ARG A 42 -5.66 -32.02 -1.45
N VAL A 43 -5.94 -31.01 -0.64
CA VAL A 43 -5.53 -29.63 -0.86
C VAL A 43 -4.77 -29.15 0.37
N TRP A 44 -3.62 -28.55 0.15
CA TRP A 44 -2.87 -27.80 1.15
C TRP A 44 -2.83 -26.35 0.69
N VAL A 45 -3.35 -25.46 1.54
CA VAL A 45 -3.36 -24.03 1.32
C VAL A 45 -2.28 -23.44 2.21
N ASP A 46 -1.38 -22.70 1.60
CA ASP A 46 -0.40 -21.86 2.29
C ASP A 46 -0.88 -20.41 2.21
N GLU A 47 -0.58 -19.60 3.22
CA GLU A 47 -1.04 -18.22 3.37
C GLU A 47 -2.56 -18.03 3.18
N GLY A 48 -3.33 -18.94 3.79
CA GLY A 48 -4.80 -18.99 3.69
C GLY A 48 -5.52 -17.67 4.01
N ALA A 49 -5.02 -16.87 4.95
CA ALA A 49 -5.63 -15.61 5.36
C ALA A 49 -5.66 -14.57 4.23
N TRP A 50 -4.72 -14.66 3.28
CA TRP A 50 -4.52 -13.71 2.19
C TRP A 50 -5.21 -14.12 0.87
N LEU A 51 -5.80 -15.31 0.82
CA LEU A 51 -6.60 -15.71 -0.35
C LEU A 51 -7.88 -14.87 -0.46
N THR A 52 -8.16 -14.38 -1.68
CA THR A 52 -9.41 -13.66 -1.98
C THR A 52 -10.63 -14.58 -1.87
N GLU A 53 -11.82 -14.00 -1.66
CA GLU A 53 -13.07 -14.77 -1.62
C GLU A 53 -13.36 -15.52 -2.93
N LYS A 54 -12.96 -14.95 -4.08
CA LYS A 54 -13.10 -15.60 -5.38
C LYS A 54 -12.15 -16.79 -5.49
N ALA A 55 -10.89 -16.64 -5.05
CA ALA A 55 -9.92 -17.72 -5.01
C ALA A 55 -10.36 -18.86 -4.07
N TRP A 56 -10.90 -18.53 -2.89
CA TRP A 56 -11.47 -19.51 -1.95
C TRP A 56 -12.61 -20.32 -2.58
N LYS A 57 -13.53 -19.65 -3.28
CA LYS A 57 -14.65 -20.31 -3.97
C LYS A 57 -14.14 -21.26 -5.07
N ALA A 58 -13.16 -20.84 -5.86
CA ALA A 58 -12.56 -21.67 -6.90
C ALA A 58 -11.82 -22.87 -6.29
N LEU A 59 -11.01 -22.65 -5.25
CA LEU A 59 -10.26 -23.69 -4.55
C LEU A 59 -11.17 -24.76 -3.96
N ARG A 60 -12.29 -24.34 -3.34
CA ARG A 60 -13.24 -25.29 -2.74
C ARG A 60 -13.83 -26.25 -3.76
N GLN A 61 -14.05 -25.82 -5.00
CA GLN A 61 -14.60 -26.66 -6.07
C GLN A 61 -13.62 -27.74 -6.57
N CYS A 62 -12.33 -27.59 -6.25
CA CYS A 62 -11.31 -28.53 -6.70
C CYS A 62 -11.21 -29.78 -5.83
N LEU A 63 -11.69 -29.69 -4.60
CA LEU A 63 -11.64 -30.80 -3.65
C LEU A 63 -12.75 -31.81 -3.96
N THR A 64 -12.36 -33.05 -4.26
CA THR A 64 -13.29 -34.16 -4.50
C THR A 64 -14.11 -34.47 -3.24
N SER A 65 -15.26 -35.12 -3.42
CA SER A 65 -16.09 -35.56 -2.30
C SER A 65 -15.28 -36.52 -1.40
N GLY A 66 -15.27 -36.26 -0.09
CA GLY A 66 -14.46 -37.02 0.88
C GLY A 66 -12.98 -36.63 0.93
N GLY A 67 -12.55 -35.66 0.10
CA GLY A 67 -11.19 -35.14 0.10
C GLY A 67 -10.83 -34.38 1.39
N ARG A 68 -9.54 -34.18 1.63
CA ARG A 68 -9.02 -33.48 2.81
C ARG A 68 -8.43 -32.12 2.47
N LEU A 69 -8.91 -31.08 3.14
CA LEU A 69 -8.36 -29.73 3.08
C LEU A 69 -7.52 -29.46 4.33
N ARG A 70 -6.28 -28.98 4.16
CA ARG A 70 -5.48 -28.37 5.24
C ARG A 70 -5.10 -26.96 4.83
N ILE A 71 -5.11 -26.07 5.80
CA ILE A 71 -4.85 -24.64 5.61
C ILE A 71 -3.81 -24.25 6.64
N TYR A 72 -2.79 -23.54 6.17
CA TYR A 72 -1.69 -22.98 6.94
C TYR A 72 -1.68 -21.47 6.69
N SER A 73 -1.61 -20.67 7.75
CA SER A 73 -1.54 -19.20 7.66
C SER A 73 -1.32 -18.60 9.03
N THR A 74 -0.66 -17.44 9.09
CA THR A 74 -0.86 -16.49 10.18
C THR A 74 -2.21 -15.76 9.98
N PRO A 75 -2.96 -15.44 11.05
CA PRO A 75 -4.15 -14.60 10.94
C PRO A 75 -3.82 -13.18 10.46
N ASN A 76 -4.74 -12.49 9.77
CA ASN A 76 -4.55 -11.10 9.34
C ASN A 76 -5.57 -10.11 9.97
N GLY A 77 -6.27 -10.55 11.02
CA GLY A 77 -7.23 -9.70 11.73
C GLY A 77 -8.57 -9.48 11.01
N LEU A 78 -8.73 -9.88 9.75
CA LEU A 78 -9.98 -9.72 9.03
C LEU A 78 -11.06 -10.67 9.57
N ARG A 79 -12.28 -10.17 9.79
CA ARG A 79 -13.41 -10.95 10.37
C ARG A 79 -14.47 -11.39 9.38
N ASN A 80 -14.51 -10.76 8.21
CA ASN A 80 -15.49 -11.02 7.16
C ASN A 80 -14.94 -11.96 6.06
N THR A 81 -13.81 -12.63 6.29
CA THR A 81 -13.18 -13.51 5.31
C THR A 81 -13.59 -14.97 5.48
N THR A 82 -13.50 -15.73 4.40
CA THR A 82 -13.65 -17.18 4.41
C THR A 82 -12.64 -17.81 5.37
N TYR A 83 -11.38 -17.36 5.37
CA TYR A 83 -10.38 -17.87 6.30
C TYR A 83 -10.82 -17.76 7.76
N TYR A 84 -11.24 -16.57 8.21
CA TYR A 84 -11.72 -16.38 9.59
C TYR A 84 -12.87 -17.32 9.93
N ARG A 85 -13.87 -17.43 9.04
CA ARG A 85 -15.01 -18.34 9.20
C ARG A 85 -14.58 -19.81 9.31
N LEU A 86 -13.55 -20.23 8.58
CA LEU A 86 -13.02 -21.60 8.68
C LEU A 86 -12.33 -21.84 10.02
N THR A 87 -11.66 -20.82 10.60
CA THR A 87 -11.05 -20.92 11.93
C THR A 87 -12.05 -20.92 13.10
N THR A 88 -13.34 -20.66 12.84
CA THR A 88 -14.41 -20.75 13.84
C THR A 88 -15.39 -21.89 13.54
N SER A 89 -15.21 -22.57 12.41
CA SER A 89 -16.09 -23.65 11.96
C SER A 89 -15.87 -24.93 12.75
N THR A 90 -16.96 -25.58 13.15
CA THR A 90 -16.93 -26.91 13.76
C THR A 90 -16.55 -28.02 12.77
N GLN A 91 -16.53 -27.72 11.46
CA GLN A 91 -16.12 -28.67 10.42
C GLN A 91 -14.60 -28.84 10.34
N PHE A 92 -13.82 -27.94 10.95
CA PHE A 92 -12.37 -27.97 10.91
C PHE A 92 -11.80 -28.29 12.29
N LYS A 93 -10.80 -29.15 12.31
CA LYS A 93 -9.93 -29.29 13.48
C LYS A 93 -8.86 -28.21 13.41
N ILE A 94 -8.90 -27.28 14.35
CA ILE A 94 -8.00 -26.12 14.39
C ILE A 94 -6.83 -26.42 15.32
N PHE A 95 -5.63 -26.11 14.87
CA PHE A 95 -4.40 -26.14 15.66
C PHE A 95 -3.86 -24.72 15.71
N ARG A 96 -3.46 -24.26 16.89
CA ARG A 96 -2.78 -22.97 17.07
C ARG A 96 -1.36 -23.25 17.53
N TRP A 97 -0.40 -22.81 16.73
CA TRP A 97 1.03 -22.94 17.01
C TRP A 97 1.66 -21.54 17.07
N PRO A 98 1.53 -20.84 18.21
CA PRO A 98 2.29 -19.62 18.42
C PRO A 98 3.79 -19.89 18.37
N SER A 99 4.56 -18.86 18.03
CA SER A 99 6.00 -18.94 17.81
C SER A 99 6.78 -19.45 19.03
N TRP A 100 6.29 -19.23 20.25
CA TRP A 100 6.92 -19.73 21.48
C TRP A 100 6.79 -21.24 21.71
N LEU A 101 6.01 -21.96 20.91
CA LEU A 101 6.03 -23.43 20.92
C LEU A 101 7.16 -24.01 20.05
N ASN A 102 7.85 -23.18 19.28
CA ASN A 102 8.99 -23.61 18.49
C ASN A 102 10.15 -23.97 19.45
N PRO A 103 10.80 -25.15 19.31
CA PRO A 103 11.91 -25.55 20.18
C PRO A 103 13.10 -24.58 20.23
N ILE A 104 13.23 -23.68 19.26
CA ILE A 104 14.30 -22.66 19.21
C ILE A 104 13.86 -21.29 19.75
N TRP A 105 12.69 -21.18 20.38
CA TRP A 105 12.25 -19.92 20.99
C TRP A 105 13.15 -19.55 22.17
N SER A 106 13.56 -18.27 22.23
CA SER A 106 14.41 -17.72 23.27
C SER A 106 13.88 -16.35 23.73
N GLU A 107 14.27 -15.93 24.93
CA GLU A 107 13.93 -14.60 25.46
C GLU A 107 14.51 -13.46 24.59
N GLU A 108 15.69 -13.67 24.00
CA GLU A 108 16.31 -12.73 23.06
C GLU A 108 15.44 -12.52 21.82
N ARG A 109 14.96 -13.62 21.21
CA ARG A 109 14.06 -13.56 20.06
C ARG A 109 12.72 -12.93 20.40
N GLU A 110 12.21 -13.18 21.60
CA GLU A 110 11.00 -12.52 22.09
C GLU A 110 11.21 -11.00 22.21
N ALA A 111 12.33 -10.55 22.79
CA ALA A 111 12.64 -9.13 22.92
C ALA A 111 12.76 -8.43 21.56
N GLU A 112 13.46 -9.05 20.59
CA GLU A 112 13.59 -8.56 19.21
C GLU A 112 12.22 -8.38 18.56
N LEU A 113 11.34 -9.39 18.66
CA LEU A 113 10.00 -9.33 18.06
C LEU A 113 9.07 -8.36 18.80
N LEU A 114 9.23 -8.18 20.11
CA LEU A 114 8.49 -7.18 20.88
C LEU A 114 8.88 -5.76 20.46
N GLU A 115 10.16 -5.51 20.25
CA GLU A 115 10.67 -4.24 19.74
C GLU A 115 10.16 -3.99 18.32
N PHE A 116 10.35 -4.95 17.41
CA PHE A 116 9.96 -4.84 16.01
C PHE A 116 8.45 -4.59 15.84
N TYR A 117 7.60 -5.36 16.53
CA TYR A 117 6.15 -5.23 16.41
C TYR A 117 5.54 -4.17 17.34
N GLY A 118 6.32 -3.50 18.19
CA GLY A 118 5.81 -2.48 19.10
C GLY A 118 4.93 -3.02 20.24
N GLY A 119 5.23 -4.23 20.72
CA GLY A 119 4.62 -4.85 21.90
C GLY A 119 3.52 -5.88 21.63
N ARG A 120 3.09 -6.58 22.70
CA ARG A 120 2.19 -7.75 22.61
C ARG A 120 0.77 -7.44 22.12
N ASP A 121 0.33 -6.21 22.31
CA ASP A 121 -1.01 -5.76 21.92
C ASP A 121 -1.09 -5.29 20.46
N SER A 122 0.03 -5.27 19.74
CA SER A 122 0.05 -4.88 18.34
C SER A 122 -0.54 -5.98 17.46
N ALA A 123 -1.08 -5.57 16.30
CA ALA A 123 -1.60 -6.51 15.32
C ALA A 123 -0.50 -7.46 14.83
N GLY A 124 0.69 -6.94 14.52
CA GLY A 124 1.82 -7.76 14.05
C GLY A 124 2.22 -8.83 15.06
N TRP A 125 2.31 -8.49 16.36
CA TRP A 125 2.59 -9.51 17.38
C TRP A 125 1.47 -10.56 17.46
N GLN A 126 0.22 -10.12 17.52
CA GLN A 126 -0.93 -11.04 17.64
C GLN A 126 -0.99 -12.00 16.46
N HIS A 127 -0.76 -11.51 15.25
CA HIS A 127 -0.88 -12.25 14.00
C HIS A 127 0.32 -13.18 13.76
N GLU A 128 1.52 -12.61 13.77
CA GLU A 128 2.75 -13.30 13.35
C GLU A 128 3.43 -14.08 14.48
N VAL A 129 3.26 -13.66 15.73
CA VAL A 129 3.91 -14.30 16.88
C VAL A 129 2.93 -15.18 17.64
N ALA A 130 1.77 -14.64 18.03
CA ALA A 130 0.79 -15.37 18.83
C ALA A 130 -0.12 -16.30 18.01
N GLY A 131 -0.19 -16.13 16.68
CA GLY A 131 -1.12 -16.89 15.84
C GLY A 131 -2.58 -16.63 16.21
N GLU A 132 -2.87 -15.45 16.74
CA GLU A 132 -4.17 -15.00 17.19
C GLU A 132 -4.80 -14.05 16.17
N HIS A 133 -6.12 -14.08 16.09
CA HIS A 133 -6.86 -13.14 15.24
C HIS A 133 -6.82 -11.69 15.77
N GLY A 134 -6.46 -11.48 17.04
CA GLY A 134 -6.35 -10.16 17.65
C GLY A 134 -7.67 -9.40 17.73
N LYS A 135 -7.61 -8.07 17.63
CA LYS A 135 -8.80 -7.22 17.41
C LYS A 135 -9.29 -7.32 15.95
N PRO A 136 -10.60 -7.14 15.69
CA PRO A 136 -11.10 -7.02 14.33
C PRO A 136 -10.37 -5.91 13.57
N SER A 137 -9.73 -6.29 12.47
CA SER A 137 -9.15 -5.40 11.48
C SER A 137 -10.02 -5.43 10.22
N TYR A 138 -9.99 -4.34 9.49
CA TYR A 138 -10.69 -4.16 8.23
C TYR A 138 -9.67 -3.72 7.18
N GLY A 139 -9.75 -4.26 5.96
CA GLY A 139 -8.91 -3.80 4.86
C GLY A 139 -9.18 -2.33 4.55
N ALA A 140 -8.14 -1.52 4.41
CA ALA A 140 -8.28 -0.10 4.15
C ALA A 140 -8.66 0.20 2.69
N PHE A 141 -8.34 -0.73 1.76
CA PHE A 141 -8.58 -0.60 0.33
C PHE A 141 -9.32 -1.81 -0.24
N ASN A 142 -10.10 -1.59 -1.28
CA ASN A 142 -10.76 -2.67 -2.01
C ASN A 142 -9.79 -3.32 -3.01
N ILE A 143 -9.36 -4.55 -2.70
CA ILE A 143 -8.39 -5.31 -3.50
C ILE A 143 -8.89 -5.59 -4.93
N GLU A 144 -10.20 -5.78 -5.13
CA GLU A 144 -10.74 -6.01 -6.47
C GLU A 144 -10.60 -4.76 -7.36
N TYR A 145 -10.87 -3.58 -6.80
CA TYR A 145 -10.69 -2.32 -7.52
C TYR A 145 -9.22 -1.98 -7.71
N LEU A 146 -8.36 -2.25 -6.72
CA LEU A 146 -6.91 -2.11 -6.86
C LEU A 146 -6.39 -2.91 -8.04
N ASN A 147 -6.74 -4.20 -8.14
CA ASN A 147 -6.29 -5.07 -9.23
C ASN A 147 -6.76 -4.60 -10.61
N LEU A 148 -7.92 -3.95 -10.71
CA LEU A 148 -8.39 -3.35 -11.97
C LEU A 148 -7.66 -2.05 -12.34
N CYS A 149 -7.06 -1.38 -11.35
CA CYS A 149 -6.30 -0.15 -11.52
C CYS A 149 -4.79 -0.39 -11.67
N ARG A 150 -4.32 -1.64 -11.51
CA ARG A 150 -2.93 -2.01 -11.79
C ARG A 150 -2.76 -2.40 -13.25
N GLN A 151 -1.86 -1.72 -13.95
CA GLN A 151 -1.63 -1.90 -15.39
C GLN A 151 -0.14 -1.86 -15.69
N GLU A 152 0.27 -2.42 -16.83
CA GLU A 152 1.62 -2.23 -17.35
C GLU A 152 1.76 -0.77 -17.82
N LEU A 153 2.71 -0.04 -17.23
CA LEU A 153 2.97 1.37 -17.52
C LEU A 153 4.41 1.49 -18.03
N LEU A 154 4.59 1.72 -19.33
CA LEU A 154 5.92 1.80 -19.94
C LEU A 154 6.67 3.07 -19.53
N GLU A 155 5.93 4.12 -19.20
CA GLU A 155 6.42 5.40 -18.73
C GLU A 155 6.77 5.42 -17.23
N TYR A 156 6.43 4.37 -16.48
CA TYR A 156 6.68 4.33 -15.04
C TYR A 156 8.17 4.10 -14.75
N GLN A 157 8.73 4.93 -13.87
CA GLN A 157 10.08 4.78 -13.36
C GLN A 157 10.06 4.66 -11.83
N LYS A 158 10.84 3.71 -11.30
CA LYS A 158 11.20 3.65 -9.88
C LYS A 158 12.66 4.03 -9.72
N VAL A 159 12.94 5.04 -8.92
CA VAL A 159 14.30 5.46 -8.55
C VAL A 159 14.51 5.15 -7.08
N VAL A 160 15.66 4.54 -6.77
CA VAL A 160 16.10 4.29 -5.39
C VAL A 160 17.32 5.14 -5.14
N ILE A 161 17.32 5.89 -4.05
CA ILE A 161 18.44 6.74 -3.63
C ILE A 161 18.77 6.42 -2.17
N THR A 162 20.01 6.07 -1.90
CA THR A 162 20.52 5.82 -0.55
C THR A 162 21.42 6.95 -0.09
N GLY A 163 21.52 7.16 1.22
CA GLY A 163 22.46 8.14 1.79
C GLY A 163 23.91 7.91 1.36
N ASP A 164 24.30 6.66 1.14
CA ASP A 164 25.65 6.29 0.67
C ASP A 164 25.95 6.79 -0.74
N GLU A 165 24.95 6.89 -1.62
CA GLU A 165 25.14 7.42 -2.99
C GLU A 165 25.39 8.92 -3.02
N LEU A 166 25.05 9.62 -1.94
CA LEU A 166 25.35 11.03 -1.72
C LEU A 166 26.62 11.23 -0.88
N SER A 167 27.28 10.14 -0.46
CA SER A 167 28.54 10.23 0.27
C SER A 167 29.63 10.89 -0.58
N GLY A 168 30.44 11.74 0.07
CA GLY A 168 31.52 12.46 -0.58
C GLY A 168 31.09 13.74 -1.30
N CYS A 169 29.79 14.05 -1.41
CA CYS A 169 29.34 15.39 -1.75
C CYS A 169 29.64 16.32 -0.56
N THR A 170 30.53 17.29 -0.76
CA THR A 170 30.97 18.25 0.26
C THR A 170 30.30 19.61 0.13
N THR A 171 29.75 19.89 -1.05
CA THR A 171 29.02 21.11 -1.36
C THR A 171 27.59 20.82 -1.75
N GLU A 172 26.78 21.88 -1.70
CA GLU A 172 25.39 21.81 -2.11
C GLU A 172 25.23 21.52 -3.61
N GLU A 173 26.10 22.12 -4.44
CA GLU A 173 26.13 21.94 -5.90
C GLU A 173 26.50 20.50 -6.28
N GLU A 174 27.52 19.91 -5.63
CA GLU A 174 27.87 18.50 -5.85
C GLU A 174 26.72 17.55 -5.50
N THR A 175 25.94 17.88 -4.46
CA THR A 175 24.78 17.07 -4.09
C THR A 175 23.65 17.24 -5.10
N HIS A 176 23.42 18.46 -5.58
CA HIS A 176 22.44 18.77 -6.60
C HIS A 176 22.72 17.99 -7.90
N ASP A 177 23.94 18.06 -8.42
CA ASP A 177 24.35 17.37 -9.64
C ASP A 177 24.25 15.84 -9.49
N ARG A 178 24.60 15.32 -8.30
CA ARG A 178 24.46 13.90 -7.99
C ARG A 178 22.99 13.47 -7.99
N LEU A 179 22.12 14.22 -7.32
CA LEU A 179 20.68 13.94 -7.28
C LEU A 179 20.06 14.02 -8.68
N GLU A 180 20.41 15.04 -9.47
CA GLU A 180 19.94 15.16 -10.86
C GLU A 180 20.36 13.95 -11.70
N THR A 181 21.62 13.50 -11.56
CA THR A 181 22.13 12.30 -12.24
C THR A 181 21.39 11.03 -11.80
N LEU A 182 21.14 10.84 -10.50
CA LEU A 182 20.45 9.66 -9.97
C LEU A 182 18.98 9.62 -10.38
N LEU A 183 18.31 10.77 -10.39
CA LEU A 183 16.93 10.90 -10.85
C LEU A 183 16.82 10.65 -12.36
N ASN A 184 17.81 11.12 -13.13
CA ASN A 184 17.91 10.96 -14.59
C ASN A 184 16.60 11.32 -15.31
N LEU A 185 16.06 12.50 -14.97
CA LEU A 185 14.78 12.97 -15.48
C LEU A 185 14.96 13.84 -16.72
N MET A 186 13.92 13.88 -17.55
CA MET A 186 13.81 14.82 -18.66
C MET A 186 12.62 15.74 -18.42
N PRO A 187 12.66 17.01 -18.83
CA PRO A 187 11.54 17.93 -18.66
C PRO A 187 10.27 17.37 -19.29
N GLN A 188 9.19 17.36 -18.52
CA GLN A 188 7.89 16.85 -18.93
C GLN A 188 6.90 17.98 -19.15
N THR A 189 5.90 17.72 -19.98
CA THR A 189 4.77 18.62 -20.19
C THR A 189 3.48 17.91 -19.83
N GLY A 190 2.54 18.63 -19.21
CA GLY A 190 1.28 18.06 -18.74
C GLY A 190 0.89 18.58 -17.36
N MET A 191 -0.07 17.89 -16.75
CA MET A 191 -0.55 18.22 -15.41
C MET A 191 -0.04 17.16 -14.44
N PHE A 192 0.76 17.58 -13.46
CA PHE A 192 1.43 16.67 -12.54
C PHE A 192 1.11 16.98 -11.07
N TRP A 193 1.07 15.94 -10.25
CA TRP A 193 0.83 16.03 -8.81
C TRP A 193 1.88 15.26 -8.06
N ILE A 194 2.51 15.88 -7.08
CA ILE A 194 3.55 15.26 -6.27
C ILE A 194 3.00 14.98 -4.87
N GLY A 195 3.31 13.80 -4.34
CA GLY A 195 3.01 13.42 -2.97
C GLY A 195 4.27 12.91 -2.27
N GLY A 196 4.43 13.24 -1.00
CA GLY A 196 5.56 12.78 -0.20
C GLY A 196 5.17 12.31 1.19
N ASP A 197 5.70 11.17 1.60
CA ASP A 197 5.83 10.76 3.00
C ASP A 197 7.32 10.76 3.36
N LEU A 198 7.72 11.59 4.32
CA LEU A 198 9.12 11.94 4.53
C LEU A 198 9.65 11.40 5.87
N SER A 199 10.64 10.53 5.78
CA SER A 199 11.37 9.99 6.92
C SER A 199 12.86 9.82 6.63
N TYR A 200 13.63 9.38 7.62
CA TYR A 200 15.09 9.26 7.55
C TYR A 200 15.65 8.06 8.30
N THR A 201 15.16 7.78 9.51
CA THR A 201 15.79 6.83 10.42
C THR A 201 15.45 5.39 10.05
N ASN A 202 14.36 4.87 10.59
CA ASN A 202 13.96 3.47 10.37
C ASN A 202 13.01 3.31 9.19
N ASP A 203 12.35 4.41 8.81
CA ASP A 203 11.38 4.45 7.72
C ASP A 203 11.99 5.23 6.53
N PRO A 204 11.74 4.81 5.29
CA PRO A 204 12.20 5.51 4.10
C PRO A 204 11.40 6.79 3.85
N THR A 205 11.94 7.65 2.98
CA THR A 205 11.15 8.68 2.29
C THR A 205 10.58 8.12 0.99
N GLU A 206 9.30 8.36 0.76
CA GLU A 206 8.59 8.01 -0.48
C GLU A 206 8.07 9.27 -1.17
N LEU A 207 8.48 9.48 -2.41
CA LEU A 207 7.93 10.52 -3.28
C LEU A 207 7.24 9.85 -4.47
N VAL A 208 6.04 10.32 -4.81
CA VAL A 208 5.27 9.86 -5.96
C VAL A 208 4.93 11.03 -6.87
N VAL A 209 4.99 10.80 -8.18
CA VAL A 209 4.53 11.77 -9.19
C VAL A 209 3.43 11.14 -10.02
N PHE A 210 2.25 11.76 -9.98
CA PHE A 210 1.13 11.40 -10.83
C PHE A 210 1.04 12.35 -12.02
N GLN A 211 0.82 11.80 -13.21
CA GLN A 211 0.36 12.55 -14.36
C GLN A 211 -1.16 12.47 -14.45
N GLU A 212 -1.82 13.61 -14.55
CA GLU A 212 -3.25 13.69 -14.85
C GLU A 212 -3.46 13.81 -16.35
N MET A 213 -4.26 12.89 -16.90
CA MET A 213 -4.63 12.86 -18.30
C MET A 213 -6.14 12.98 -18.46
N GLU A 214 -6.58 13.72 -19.47
CA GLU A 214 -7.98 13.74 -19.89
C GLU A 214 -8.18 12.73 -21.03
N LEU A 215 -9.01 11.71 -20.78
CA LEU A 215 -9.39 10.69 -21.77
C LEU A 215 -10.91 10.77 -21.98
N GLY A 216 -11.32 11.57 -22.98
CA GLY A 216 -12.72 11.94 -23.16
C GLY A 216 -13.22 12.74 -21.95
N ASP A 217 -14.37 12.36 -21.40
CA ASP A 217 -14.97 13.03 -20.24
C ASP A 217 -14.38 12.57 -18.89
N ARG A 218 -13.29 11.80 -18.90
CA ARG A 218 -12.69 11.23 -17.69
C ARG A 218 -11.28 11.75 -17.47
N ARG A 219 -11.00 12.15 -16.22
CA ARG A 219 -9.65 12.40 -15.74
C ARG A 219 -9.08 11.14 -15.10
N ILE A 220 -7.86 10.77 -15.50
CA ILE A 220 -7.14 9.60 -15.01
C ILE A 220 -5.79 10.06 -14.46
N LEU A 221 -5.45 9.61 -13.25
CA LEU A 221 -4.15 9.80 -12.63
C LEU A 221 -3.30 8.55 -12.86
N LYS A 222 -2.17 8.69 -13.55
CA LYS A 222 -1.18 7.61 -13.70
C LYS A 222 0.01 7.89 -12.81
N LEU A 223 0.42 6.93 -12.00
CA LEU A 223 1.69 7.02 -11.29
C LEU A 223 2.83 6.82 -12.29
N VAL A 224 3.61 7.87 -12.55
CA VAL A 224 4.68 7.86 -13.56
C VAL A 224 6.09 7.81 -12.95
N LEU A 225 6.25 8.25 -11.70
CA LEU A 225 7.52 8.17 -10.99
C LEU A 225 7.28 7.83 -9.53
N ARG A 226 8.12 6.95 -8.99
CA ARG A 226 8.31 6.76 -7.55
C ARG A 226 9.79 6.94 -7.22
N VAL A 227 10.10 7.78 -6.24
CA VAL A 227 11.45 7.93 -5.68
C VAL A 227 11.42 7.42 -4.25
N HIS A 228 12.16 6.33 -4.02
CA HIS A 228 12.36 5.73 -2.71
C HIS A 228 13.72 6.17 -2.18
N MET A 229 13.75 6.75 -0.99
CA MET A 229 14.97 7.30 -0.41
C MET A 229 15.24 6.72 0.98
N GLU A 230 16.40 6.08 1.17
CA GLU A 230 16.81 5.48 2.45
C GLU A 230 17.98 6.25 3.06
N HIS A 231 17.85 6.65 4.34
CA HIS A 231 18.89 7.39 5.07
C HIS A 231 19.38 8.66 4.37
N VAL A 232 18.51 9.33 3.60
CA VAL A 232 18.85 10.58 2.89
C VAL A 232 18.47 11.79 3.73
N ALA A 233 19.44 12.66 4.02
CA ALA A 233 19.20 13.83 4.88
C ALA A 233 18.15 14.80 4.31
N TYR A 234 17.41 15.45 5.21
CA TYR A 234 16.28 16.32 4.85
C TYR A 234 16.57 17.44 3.84
N PRO A 235 17.74 18.13 3.87
CA PRO A 235 18.06 19.11 2.85
C PRO A 235 18.14 18.51 1.44
N HIS A 236 18.57 17.24 1.31
CA HIS A 236 18.64 16.53 0.04
C HIS A 236 17.26 16.04 -0.41
N ILE A 237 16.36 15.72 0.54
CA ILE A 237 14.95 15.47 0.24
C ILE A 237 14.29 16.75 -0.30
N ALA A 238 14.55 17.92 0.31
CA ALA A 238 14.07 19.20 -0.18
C ALA A 238 14.58 19.49 -1.60
N GLN A 239 15.87 19.28 -1.86
CA GLN A 239 16.44 19.40 -3.20
C GLN A 239 15.82 18.44 -4.20
N THR A 240 15.51 17.22 -3.79
CA THR A 240 14.84 16.22 -4.63
C THR A 240 13.45 16.71 -5.02
N ILE A 241 12.63 17.18 -4.07
CA ILE A 241 11.30 17.76 -4.37
C ILE A 241 11.42 18.98 -5.31
N ALA A 242 12.42 19.84 -5.09
CA ALA A 242 12.70 20.99 -5.95
C ALA A 242 13.07 20.57 -7.39
N LEU A 243 13.90 19.53 -7.55
CA LEU A 243 14.23 18.94 -8.86
C LEU A 243 12.99 18.36 -9.51
N LEU A 244 12.16 17.60 -8.79
CA LEU A 244 10.90 17.08 -9.32
C LEU A 244 10.00 18.22 -9.82
N ASP A 245 9.85 19.31 -9.06
CA ASP A 245 9.05 20.45 -9.51
C ASP A 245 9.65 21.16 -10.73
N ARG A 246 10.99 21.24 -10.87
CA ARG A 246 11.63 21.78 -12.08
C ARG A 246 11.35 20.92 -13.32
N TYR A 247 11.40 19.60 -13.18
CA TYR A 247 11.22 18.67 -14.30
C TYR A 247 9.75 18.44 -14.67
N TYR A 248 8.83 18.51 -13.71
CA TYR A 248 7.42 18.22 -13.93
C TYR A 248 6.50 19.45 -13.83
N THR A 249 6.96 20.58 -13.27
CA THR A 249 6.14 21.78 -13.02
C THR A 249 4.80 21.44 -12.37
N ALA A 250 4.85 20.87 -11.16
CA ALA A 250 3.68 20.24 -10.56
C ALA A 250 2.55 21.25 -10.31
N ALA A 251 1.30 20.88 -10.62
CA ALA A 251 0.14 21.70 -10.30
C ALA A 251 -0.06 21.81 -8.77
N GLY A 252 0.34 20.78 -8.02
CA GLY A 252 0.34 20.78 -6.56
C GLY A 252 1.26 19.71 -5.98
N ILE A 253 1.78 20.00 -4.79
CA ILE A 253 2.70 19.16 -4.04
C ILE A 253 2.14 18.99 -2.62
N GLY A 254 1.84 17.75 -2.25
CA GLY A 254 1.45 17.40 -0.88
C GLY A 254 2.58 16.68 -0.16
N VAL A 255 2.79 17.01 1.11
CA VAL A 255 3.82 16.37 1.96
C VAL A 255 3.21 16.08 3.33
N ASP A 256 3.49 14.91 3.93
CA ASP A 256 3.13 14.68 5.34
C ASP A 256 3.98 15.59 6.25
N ASN A 257 3.34 16.33 7.14
CA ASN A 257 4.03 17.15 8.15
C ASN A 257 4.56 16.31 9.33
N GLY A 258 4.22 15.02 9.39
CA GLY A 258 4.78 14.07 10.34
C GLY A 258 6.31 14.09 10.38
N GLY A 259 6.87 13.83 11.56
CA GLY A 259 8.32 13.83 11.76
C GLY A 259 8.97 15.16 11.37
N ASN A 260 9.75 15.14 10.28
CA ASN A 260 10.52 16.28 9.80
C ASN A 260 9.95 16.89 8.50
N GLY A 261 8.82 16.41 8.00
CA GLY A 261 8.23 16.94 6.77
C GLY A 261 7.85 18.42 6.88
N LEU A 262 7.45 18.89 8.06
CA LEU A 262 7.25 20.32 8.32
C LEU A 262 8.51 21.15 8.05
N ALA A 263 9.69 20.64 8.43
CA ALA A 263 10.95 21.34 8.22
C ALA A 263 11.30 21.42 6.74
N VAL A 264 11.08 20.34 5.98
CA VAL A 264 11.28 20.32 4.52
C VAL A 264 10.36 21.32 3.82
N VAL A 265 9.08 21.35 4.21
CA VAL A 265 8.12 22.33 3.66
C VAL A 265 8.53 23.76 3.97
N GLN A 266 8.96 24.04 5.22
CA GLN A 266 9.47 25.36 5.59
C GLN A 266 10.72 25.73 4.78
N GLU A 267 11.66 24.81 4.60
CA GLU A 267 12.87 25.04 3.82
C GLU A 267 12.52 25.45 2.38
N LEU A 268 11.67 24.66 1.71
CA LEU A 268 11.21 24.88 0.34
C LEU A 268 10.48 26.21 0.14
N LEU A 269 9.77 26.70 1.15
CA LEU A 269 9.02 27.96 1.07
C LEU A 269 9.83 29.20 1.47
N THR A 270 10.89 29.06 2.27
CA THR A 270 11.55 30.21 2.91
C THR A 270 12.95 30.49 2.40
N LEU A 271 13.71 29.47 1.97
CA LEU A 271 15.07 29.68 1.49
C LEU A 271 15.09 30.31 0.09
N ASP A 272 15.96 31.30 -0.10
CA ASP A 272 16.06 32.07 -1.35
C ASP A 272 16.29 31.19 -2.58
N LYS A 273 17.07 30.11 -2.45
CA LYS A 273 17.40 29.17 -3.54
C LYS A 273 16.17 28.46 -4.16
N TYR A 274 15.05 28.43 -3.45
CA TYR A 274 13.81 27.80 -3.93
C TYR A 274 12.73 28.82 -4.33
N LYS A 275 12.94 30.13 -4.11
CA LYS A 275 11.92 31.15 -4.39
C LYS A 275 11.51 31.20 -5.86
N ASP A 276 12.44 30.95 -6.78
CA ASP A 276 12.18 30.92 -8.22
C ASP A 276 11.21 29.81 -8.64
N LEU A 277 11.00 28.80 -7.79
CA LEU A 277 10.01 27.76 -8.04
C LEU A 277 8.58 28.25 -7.80
N ALA A 278 8.36 29.36 -7.09
CA ALA A 278 7.02 29.87 -6.78
C ALA A 278 6.09 28.77 -6.20
N LEU A 279 6.57 28.10 -5.14
CA LEU A 279 5.87 26.99 -4.49
C LEU A 279 4.73 27.43 -3.58
N GLU A 280 4.64 28.72 -3.25
CA GLU A 280 3.58 29.26 -2.40
C GLU A 280 2.19 28.97 -3.00
N GLY A 281 1.29 28.39 -2.21
CA GLY A 281 -0.04 27.96 -2.66
C GLY A 281 -0.07 26.58 -3.35
N ARG A 282 1.02 26.15 -4.01
CA ARG A 282 1.15 24.82 -4.67
C ARG A 282 1.69 23.74 -3.74
N LEU A 283 2.64 24.07 -2.86
CA LEU A 283 3.20 23.17 -1.86
C LEU A 283 2.43 23.26 -0.53
N ARG A 284 1.99 22.10 -0.02
CA ARG A 284 1.21 22.01 1.23
C ARG A 284 1.70 20.85 2.08
N GLY A 285 1.93 21.16 3.36
CA GLY A 285 2.14 20.18 4.39
C GLY A 285 0.82 19.75 5.04
N TYR A 286 0.63 18.45 5.26
CA TYR A 286 -0.60 17.88 5.80
C TYR A 286 -0.36 17.22 7.15
N ASP A 287 -1.18 17.54 8.15
CA ASP A 287 -1.22 16.80 9.41
C ASP A 287 -2.23 15.64 9.31
N PHE A 288 -1.70 14.42 9.27
CA PHE A 288 -2.48 13.19 9.15
C PHE A 288 -3.37 12.94 10.37
N GLY A 289 -2.94 13.37 11.55
CA GLY A 289 -3.72 13.30 12.79
C GLY A 289 -4.80 14.38 12.90
N GLY A 290 -4.72 15.38 12.02
CA GLY A 290 -5.57 16.57 12.02
C GLY A 290 -6.94 16.40 11.35
N MET A 291 -7.53 17.55 11.04
CA MET A 291 -8.83 17.67 10.37
C MET A 291 -8.67 18.51 9.10
N THR A 292 -9.20 18.02 7.98
CA THR A 292 -9.26 18.74 6.70
C THR A 292 -10.64 19.37 6.53
N LYS A 293 -10.69 20.64 6.15
CA LYS A 293 -11.92 21.36 5.76
C LYS A 293 -12.30 20.97 4.34
N LEU A 294 -13.56 20.55 4.13
CA LEU A 294 -14.08 20.11 2.84
C LEU A 294 -14.96 21.15 2.17
N ALA A 295 -15.79 21.81 2.95
CA ALA A 295 -16.75 22.81 2.48
C ALA A 295 -17.24 23.66 3.66
N VAL A 296 -17.86 24.78 3.35
CA VAL A 296 -18.73 25.51 4.28
C VAL A 296 -20.17 25.26 3.83
N ARG A 297 -21.02 24.71 4.70
CA ARG A 297 -22.45 24.55 4.45
C ARG A 297 -23.21 25.31 5.52
N ASP A 298 -24.08 26.24 5.11
CA ASP A 298 -24.89 27.07 6.02
C ASP A 298 -24.06 27.77 7.12
N GLY A 299 -22.88 28.28 6.74
CA GLY A 299 -21.94 28.94 7.66
C GLY A 299 -21.21 27.99 8.63
N ARG A 300 -21.39 26.66 8.51
CA ARG A 300 -20.68 25.65 9.29
C ARG A 300 -19.65 24.93 8.44
N GLU A 301 -18.43 24.84 8.96
CA GLU A 301 -17.37 24.08 8.28
C GLU A 301 -17.61 22.58 8.41
N VAL A 302 -17.69 21.91 7.26
CA VAL A 302 -17.68 20.46 7.21
C VAL A 302 -16.21 20.03 7.21
N ARG A 303 -15.78 19.40 8.31
CA ARG A 303 -14.43 18.87 8.47
C ARG A 303 -14.46 17.35 8.56
N LYS A 304 -13.48 16.68 7.97
CA LYS A 304 -13.21 15.25 8.15
C LYS A 304 -11.80 15.06 8.69
N ARG A 305 -11.55 13.93 9.36
CA ARG A 305 -10.19 13.53 9.74
C ARG A 305 -9.34 13.39 8.49
N THR A 306 -8.15 13.97 8.50
CA THR A 306 -7.30 14.10 7.30
C THR A 306 -6.95 12.73 6.71
N LYS A 307 -6.37 11.81 7.49
CA LYS A 307 -5.98 10.47 6.99
C LYS A 307 -7.19 9.64 6.51
N GLU A 308 -8.35 9.77 7.16
CA GLU A 308 -9.59 9.12 6.71
C GLU A 308 -10.09 9.70 5.38
N PHE A 309 -10.08 11.03 5.23
CA PHE A 309 -10.49 11.69 4.00
C PHE A 309 -9.57 11.32 2.82
N MET A 310 -8.25 11.42 3.01
CA MET A 310 -7.28 11.01 2.01
C MET A 310 -7.47 9.55 1.57
N THR A 311 -7.70 8.64 2.52
CA THR A 311 -7.99 7.23 2.23
C THR A 311 -9.29 7.07 1.42
N SER A 312 -10.30 7.89 1.69
CA SER A 312 -11.55 7.89 0.91
C SER A 312 -11.37 8.42 -0.51
N LEU A 313 -10.47 9.38 -0.73
CA LEU A 313 -10.12 9.87 -2.07
C LEU A 313 -9.53 8.75 -2.92
N ILE A 314 -8.59 7.98 -2.35
CA ILE A 314 -7.97 6.84 -3.03
C ILE A 314 -9.01 5.76 -3.34
N ASN A 315 -9.83 5.34 -2.37
CA ASN A 315 -10.88 4.35 -2.60
C ASN A 315 -11.88 4.80 -3.66
N GLY A 316 -12.26 6.09 -3.65
CA GLY A 316 -13.13 6.65 -4.69
C GLY A 316 -12.50 6.63 -6.08
N ALA A 317 -11.21 6.96 -6.18
CA ALA A 317 -10.47 6.91 -7.44
C ALA A 317 -10.33 5.47 -7.95
N LEU A 318 -10.03 4.50 -7.08
CA LEU A 318 -9.98 3.07 -7.40
C LEU A 318 -11.34 2.56 -7.92
N GLN A 319 -12.42 2.86 -7.21
CA GLN A 319 -13.77 2.44 -7.59
C GLN A 319 -14.18 3.00 -8.96
N ARG A 320 -13.84 4.26 -9.25
CA ARG A 320 -14.14 4.93 -10.53
C ARG A 320 -13.13 4.60 -11.62
N ARG A 321 -12.06 3.84 -11.32
CA ARG A 321 -10.94 3.55 -12.23
C ARG A 321 -10.29 4.82 -12.78
N GLN A 322 -10.11 5.81 -11.91
CA GLN A 322 -9.52 7.12 -12.20
C GLN A 322 -8.08 7.25 -11.70
N ILE A 323 -7.53 6.18 -11.11
CA ILE A 323 -6.12 6.10 -10.74
C ILE A 323 -5.55 4.82 -11.34
N VAL A 324 -4.31 4.87 -11.79
CA VAL A 324 -3.60 3.74 -12.37
C VAL A 324 -2.24 3.62 -11.70
N PHE A 325 -1.95 2.41 -11.22
CA PHE A 325 -0.68 2.04 -10.59
C PHE A 325 0.08 1.07 -11.51
N PRO A 326 1.42 1.08 -11.47
CA PRO A 326 2.25 0.11 -12.18
C PRO A 326 2.02 -1.30 -11.62
N ALA A 327 1.83 -2.27 -12.52
CA ALA A 327 1.62 -3.68 -12.17
C ALA A 327 2.92 -4.39 -11.74
N ASP A 328 4.08 -3.81 -12.05
CA ASP A 328 5.41 -4.33 -11.77
C ASP A 328 6.02 -3.80 -10.47
N ASP A 329 5.52 -2.70 -9.88
CA ASP A 329 5.88 -2.29 -8.52
C ASP A 329 5.09 -3.12 -7.48
N LEU A 330 5.75 -4.16 -6.96
CA LEU A 330 5.17 -5.10 -6.00
C LEU A 330 4.98 -4.48 -4.60
N GLU A 331 5.71 -3.43 -4.24
CA GLU A 331 5.55 -2.78 -2.93
C GLU A 331 4.24 -1.99 -2.87
N ILE A 332 3.79 -1.42 -3.99
CA ILE A 332 2.46 -0.82 -4.07
C ILE A 332 1.39 -1.87 -3.83
N GLU A 333 1.51 -3.04 -4.47
CA GLU A 333 0.57 -4.15 -4.25
C GLU A 333 0.58 -4.60 -2.79
N ASP A 334 1.76 -4.83 -2.23
CA ASP A 334 1.93 -5.30 -0.86
C ASP A 334 1.32 -4.32 0.14
N GLN A 335 1.70 -3.03 0.09
CA GLN A 335 1.17 -2.04 1.01
C GLN A 335 -0.34 -1.91 0.89
N PHE A 336 -0.89 -1.76 -0.32
CA PHE A 336 -2.33 -1.57 -0.49
C PHE A 336 -3.16 -2.79 -0.10
N THR A 337 -2.64 -4.00 -0.27
CA THR A 337 -3.35 -5.24 0.07
C THR A 337 -3.28 -5.59 1.56
N THR A 338 -2.19 -5.21 2.23
CA THR A 338 -1.95 -5.51 3.65
C THR A 338 -2.37 -4.38 4.59
N HIS A 339 -2.57 -3.15 4.08
CA HIS A 339 -2.97 -2.03 4.93
C HIS A 339 -4.39 -2.22 5.50
N THR A 340 -4.47 -2.16 6.82
CA THR A 340 -5.72 -2.36 7.56
C THR A 340 -6.01 -1.20 8.49
N TYR A 341 -7.21 -1.20 9.06
CA TYR A 341 -7.56 -0.33 10.18
C TYR A 341 -8.38 -1.08 11.22
N THR A 342 -8.39 -0.55 12.42
CA THR A 342 -9.26 -0.98 13.52
C THR A 342 -10.19 0.17 13.92
N LEU A 343 -11.32 -0.17 14.53
CA LEU A 343 -12.24 0.80 15.13
C LEU A 343 -12.00 0.84 16.63
N ARG A 344 -11.63 2.02 17.15
CA ARG A 344 -11.45 2.27 18.59
C ARG A 344 -12.26 3.49 18.99
N ASP A 345 -13.23 3.32 19.88
CA ASP A 345 -14.10 4.41 20.38
C ASP A 345 -14.76 5.23 19.25
N GLY A 346 -15.21 4.54 18.19
CA GLY A 346 -15.81 5.15 17.00
C GLY A 346 -14.83 5.86 16.06
N ARG A 347 -13.51 5.71 16.27
CA ARG A 347 -12.46 6.29 15.44
C ARG A 347 -11.71 5.21 14.66
N VAL A 348 -11.32 5.56 13.43
CA VAL A 348 -10.46 4.71 12.59
C VAL A 348 -9.01 4.87 13.04
N VAL A 349 -8.34 3.74 13.27
CA VAL A 349 -6.90 3.69 13.53
C VAL A 349 -6.26 2.76 12.51
N TYR A 350 -5.49 3.33 11.58
CA TYR A 350 -4.79 2.59 10.53
C TYR A 350 -3.56 1.84 11.08
N SER A 351 -3.24 0.70 10.47
CA SER A 351 -2.01 -0.06 10.71
C SER A 351 -0.79 0.76 10.29
N LYS A 352 0.34 0.63 11.00
CA LYS A 352 1.60 1.37 10.77
C LYS A 352 2.72 0.43 10.34
N GLY A 353 3.77 0.99 9.73
CA GLY A 353 5.07 0.34 9.49
C GLY A 353 5.26 -0.23 8.09
N ASN A 354 4.23 -0.17 7.24
CA ASN A 354 4.32 -0.49 5.82
C ASN A 354 3.25 0.30 5.04
N ASP A 355 3.20 1.62 5.26
CA ASP A 355 2.21 2.52 4.66
C ASP A 355 2.80 3.77 3.99
N HIS A 356 4.13 3.85 3.82
CA HIS A 356 4.80 5.04 3.30
C HIS A 356 4.43 5.39 1.86
N VAL A 357 4.30 4.39 0.98
CA VAL A 357 3.86 4.63 -0.40
C VAL A 357 2.39 5.07 -0.42
N ILE A 358 1.57 4.46 0.44
CA ILE A 358 0.17 4.86 0.60
C ILE A 358 0.08 6.31 1.10
N ASP A 359 0.91 6.70 2.07
CA ASP A 359 0.93 8.03 2.67
C ASP A 359 1.42 9.09 1.66
N ALA A 360 2.41 8.77 0.84
CA ALA A 360 2.80 9.61 -0.30
C ALA A 360 1.64 9.78 -1.30
N VAL A 361 0.93 8.70 -1.65
CA VAL A 361 -0.26 8.76 -2.53
C VAL A 361 -1.39 9.57 -1.90
N ARG A 362 -1.62 9.46 -0.59
CA ARG A 362 -2.61 10.25 0.17
C ARG A 362 -2.32 11.75 0.04
N CYS A 363 -1.06 12.14 0.17
CA CYS A 363 -0.59 13.51 -0.01
C CYS A 363 -0.86 14.05 -1.43
N ALA A 364 -0.49 13.29 -2.47
CA ALA A 364 -0.71 13.70 -3.86
C ALA A 364 -2.20 13.94 -4.18
N LEU A 365 -3.06 12.99 -3.76
CA LEU A 365 -4.50 13.08 -4.05
C LEU A 365 -5.17 14.22 -3.28
N LEU A 366 -4.73 14.52 -2.05
CA LEU A 366 -5.27 15.65 -1.31
C LEU A 366 -4.82 17.00 -1.90
N ALA A 367 -3.56 17.10 -2.33
CA ALA A 367 -3.07 18.30 -3.02
C ALA A 367 -3.90 18.59 -4.27
N ARG A 368 -4.18 17.56 -5.07
CA ARG A 368 -5.08 17.66 -6.22
C ARG A 368 -6.50 18.08 -5.86
N GLU A 369 -7.10 17.42 -4.88
CA GLU A 369 -8.48 17.72 -4.47
C GLU A 369 -8.62 19.18 -4.01
N GLN A 370 -7.67 19.67 -3.21
CA GLN A 370 -7.72 21.05 -2.75
C GLN A 370 -7.47 22.06 -3.86
N ALA A 371 -6.54 21.78 -4.78
CA ALA A 371 -6.33 22.63 -5.94
C ALA A 371 -7.60 22.75 -6.81
N ASN A 372 -8.37 21.67 -6.94
CA ASN A 372 -9.68 21.72 -7.62
C ASN A 372 -10.72 22.54 -6.84
N LEU A 373 -10.79 22.39 -5.51
CA LEU A 373 -11.69 23.19 -4.67
C LEU A 373 -11.39 24.69 -4.73
N ASP A 374 -10.10 25.05 -4.73
CA ASP A 374 -9.64 26.43 -4.82
C ASP A 374 -9.98 27.08 -6.18
N GLN A 375 -10.11 26.26 -7.25
CA GLN A 375 -10.50 26.73 -8.59
C GLN A 375 -12.01 26.88 -8.78
N VAL A 376 -12.82 26.02 -8.15
CA VAL A 376 -14.27 25.94 -8.45
C VAL A 376 -15.11 26.89 -7.60
N GLY A 377 -14.63 27.31 -6.42
CA GLY A 377 -15.43 28.12 -5.48
C GLY A 377 -16.59 27.30 -4.89
N GLU A 378 -16.70 27.31 -3.56
CA GLU A 378 -17.69 26.61 -2.70
C GLU A 378 -18.79 25.79 -3.42
N GLU A 379 -18.43 24.67 -4.04
CA GLU A 379 -19.41 23.68 -4.46
C GLU A 379 -19.30 22.40 -3.65
N THR A 380 -20.49 21.84 -3.44
CA THR A 380 -20.77 20.87 -2.41
C THR A 380 -20.34 19.49 -2.87
N VAL A 381 -19.11 19.07 -2.51
CA VAL A 381 -18.68 17.69 -2.80
C VAL A 381 -19.57 16.71 -2.03
N SER A 382 -20.41 15.97 -2.76
CA SER A 382 -21.19 14.85 -2.24
C SER A 382 -20.28 13.62 -2.17
N LEU A 383 -19.55 13.50 -1.07
CA LEU A 383 -18.81 12.28 -0.75
C LEU A 383 -19.76 11.29 -0.11
N ILE A 384 -20.36 10.41 -0.91
CA ILE A 384 -21.00 9.20 -0.40
C ILE A 384 -19.87 8.38 0.23
N PRO A 385 -19.89 8.11 1.55
CA PRO A 385 -18.95 7.18 2.13
C PRO A 385 -19.19 5.80 1.49
N VAL A 386 -18.13 5.19 0.95
CA VAL A 386 -18.15 3.76 0.66
C VAL A 386 -18.06 3.06 2.01
N LEU A 387 -19.17 3.04 2.73
CA LEU A 387 -19.40 2.08 3.79
C LEU A 387 -19.53 0.75 3.05
N THR A 388 -18.56 -0.14 3.23
CA THR A 388 -18.96 -1.55 3.30
C THR A 388 -19.93 -1.60 4.47
N ASP A 389 -21.18 -1.97 4.21
CA ASP A 389 -22.22 -2.02 5.24
C ASP A 389 -21.65 -2.65 6.53
N PRO A 390 -21.87 -2.04 7.71
CA PRO A 390 -21.65 -2.77 8.95
C PRO A 390 -22.57 -3.99 8.93
N VAL A 391 -21.96 -5.18 8.88
CA VAL A 391 -22.68 -6.47 8.77
C VAL A 391 -23.47 -6.79 10.05
N PHE A 392 -23.35 -5.99 11.11
CA PHE A 392 -24.13 -6.13 12.33
C PHE A 392 -24.61 -4.78 12.86
N ILE A 393 -25.94 -4.70 13.04
CA ILE A 393 -26.59 -3.87 14.07
C ILE A 393 -26.37 -4.55 15.42
#